data_AF-A0A1B6LG24-F1
#
_entry.id   AF-A0A1B6LG24-F1
#
_cell.length_a   1.000
_cell.length_b   1.000
_cell.length_c   1.000
_cell.angle_alpha   90.00
_cell.angle_beta   90.00
_cell.angle_gamma   90.00
#
_symmetry.space_group_name_H-M   'P 1'
#
loop_
_entity.id
_entity.type
_entity.pdbx_description
1 polymer ?
#
loop_
_entity_poly.entity_id
_entity_poly.type
_entity_poly.pdbx_seq_one_letter_code
_entity_poly.pdbx_strand_id
1 'polypeptide(L)'
;YRQKNLSDLKLLLQHETWEEVEQSSTAEEAYNIFTKTLTLALDATCPRKLKKHKKKCKPKYFADEEARRLKTNFLKALDQHELTGDVNYKEKAAATKKSYDQRLRALRQEASKNYISEAENKS
;
A
#
# COMPACT_ATOMS: atom_id res chain seq x y z
N TYR A 1 -2.56 2.56 20.16
CA TYR A 1 -3.84 2.66 20.88
C TYR A 1 -3.84 3.96 21.67
N ARG A 2 -4.95 4.71 21.72
CA ARG A 2 -5.04 5.99 22.45
C ARG A 2 -5.58 5.72 23.85
N GLN A 3 -4.92 6.21 24.90
CA GLN A 3 -5.37 6.04 26.30
C GLN A 3 -6.77 6.61 26.55
N LYS A 4 -7.14 7.69 25.84
CA LYS A 4 -8.47 8.28 25.91
C LYS A 4 -9.58 7.27 25.57
N ASN A 5 -9.40 6.50 24.50
CA ASN A 5 -10.37 5.49 24.06
C ASN A 5 -10.62 4.41 25.12
N LEU A 6 -9.58 4.00 25.86
CA LEU A 6 -9.73 3.03 26.96
C LEU A 6 -10.43 3.65 28.18
N SER A 7 -10.24 4.95 28.41
CA SER A 7 -10.91 5.69 29.48
C SER A 7 -12.40 5.83 29.17
N ASP A 8 -12.73 6.16 27.92
CA ASP A 8 -14.10 6.26 27.42
C ASP A 8 -14.80 4.89 27.46
N LEU A 9 -14.08 3.80 27.11
CA LEU A 9 -14.60 2.42 27.22
C LEU A 9 -14.92 2.06 28.67
N LYS A 10 -14.01 2.36 29.60
CA LYS A 10 -14.22 2.09 31.02
C LYS A 10 -15.45 2.85 31.55
N LEU A 11 -15.62 4.10 31.15
CA LEU A 11 -16.75 4.92 31.56
C LEU A 11 -18.07 4.37 31.03
N LEU A 12 -18.14 3.97 29.75
CA LEU A 12 -19.34 3.36 29.18
C LEU A 12 -19.73 2.06 29.90
N LEU A 13 -18.77 1.16 30.14
CA LEU A 13 -19.04 -0.11 30.81
C LEU A 13 -19.44 0.06 32.29
N GLN A 14 -19.03 1.15 32.93
CA GLN A 14 -19.44 1.50 34.30
C GLN A 14 -20.87 2.05 34.38
N HIS A 15 -21.36 2.68 33.31
CA HIS A 15 -22.71 3.23 33.26
C HIS A 15 -23.76 2.20 32.80
N GLU A 16 -23.32 1.05 32.28
CA GLU A 16 -24.22 -0.02 31.89
C GLU A 16 -24.80 -0.73 33.12
N THR A 17 -26.11 -0.97 33.12
CA THR A 17 -26.84 -1.49 34.30
C THR A 17 -26.71 -3.00 34.48
N TRP A 18 -26.22 -3.74 33.48
CA TRP A 18 -26.02 -5.21 33.48
C TRP A 18 -27.25 -6.06 33.90
N GLU A 19 -28.41 -5.44 34.15
CA GLU A 19 -29.64 -6.09 34.60
C GLU A 19 -30.10 -7.18 33.62
N GLU A 20 -29.96 -6.97 32.32
CA GLU A 20 -30.28 -7.97 31.30
C GLU A 20 -29.37 -9.21 31.36
N VAL A 21 -28.14 -9.06 31.84
CA VAL A 21 -27.21 -10.18 32.04
C VAL A 21 -27.56 -10.93 33.33
N GLU A 22 -27.88 -10.20 34.41
CA GLU A 22 -28.23 -10.80 35.71
C GLU A 22 -29.61 -11.47 35.71
N GLN A 23 -30.57 -10.96 34.94
CA GLN A 23 -31.93 -11.51 34.83
C GLN A 23 -32.07 -12.61 33.76
N SER A 24 -30.98 -12.93 33.08
CA SER A 24 -31.00 -13.93 32.02
C SER A 24 -31.28 -15.34 32.56
N SER A 25 -32.09 -16.09 31.82
CA SER A 25 -32.57 -17.41 32.26
C SER A 25 -31.53 -18.51 32.05
N THR A 26 -30.62 -18.30 31.10
CA THR A 26 -29.58 -19.25 30.72
C THR A 26 -28.22 -18.57 30.66
N ALA A 27 -27.16 -19.33 30.98
CA ALA A 27 -25.79 -18.84 30.90
C ALA A 27 -25.38 -18.43 29.46
N GLU A 28 -25.98 -19.06 28.45
CA GLU A 28 -25.72 -18.74 27.04
C GLU A 28 -26.35 -17.40 26.64
N GLU A 29 -27.58 -17.11 27.09
CA GLU A 29 -28.20 -15.79 26.93
C GLU A 29 -27.40 -14.70 27.65
N ALA A 30 -27.01 -14.94 28.90
CA ALA A 30 -26.16 -14.03 29.68
C ALA A 30 -24.88 -13.65 28.91
N TYR A 31 -24.19 -14.68 28.40
CA TYR A 31 -22.94 -14.53 27.67
C TYR A 31 -23.13 -13.78 26.35
N ASN A 32 -24.19 -14.07 25.62
CA ASN A 32 -24.50 -13.41 24.35
C ASN A 32 -24.80 -11.92 24.56
N ILE A 33 -25.58 -11.56 25.58
CA ILE A 33 -25.89 -10.18 25.94
C ILE A 33 -24.62 -9.45 26.36
N PHE A 34 -23.84 -10.03 27.27
CA PHE A 34 -22.55 -9.47 27.70
C PHE A 34 -21.61 -9.20 26.51
N THR A 35 -21.42 -10.20 25.65
CA THR A 35 -20.50 -10.11 24.52
C THR A 35 -20.96 -9.07 23.50
N LYS A 36 -22.26 -8.99 23.26
CA LYS A 36 -22.86 -7.98 22.37
C LYS A 36 -22.63 -6.58 22.90
N THR A 37 -22.93 -6.32 24.17
CA THR A 37 -22.74 -5.01 24.80
C THR A 37 -21.27 -4.60 24.83
N LEU A 38 -20.38 -5.53 25.17
CA LEU A 38 -18.94 -5.29 25.15
C LEU A 38 -18.44 -4.93 23.74
N THR A 39 -18.91 -5.64 22.71
CA THR A 39 -18.54 -5.40 21.32
C THR A 39 -19.01 -4.03 20.85
N LEU A 40 -20.25 -3.64 21.20
CA LEU A 40 -20.79 -2.31 20.88
C LEU A 40 -19.98 -1.19 21.54
N ALA A 41 -19.65 -1.34 22.83
CA ALA A 41 -18.84 -0.37 23.56
C ALA A 41 -17.41 -0.24 22.98
N LEU A 42 -16.83 -1.37 22.54
CA LEU A 42 -15.54 -1.40 21.86
C LEU A 42 -15.58 -0.71 20.50
N ASP A 43 -16.62 -0.95 19.68
CA ASP A 43 -16.74 -0.32 18.37
C ASP A 43 -16.97 1.20 18.49
N ALA A 44 -17.73 1.63 19.49
CA ALA A 44 -17.99 3.06 19.77
C ALA A 44 -16.73 3.81 20.21
N THR A 45 -15.92 3.23 21.10
CA THR A 45 -14.77 3.91 21.73
C THR A 45 -13.45 3.64 21.03
N CYS A 46 -13.30 2.47 20.41
CA CYS A 46 -12.08 2.00 19.78
C CYS A 46 -12.27 1.70 18.28
N PRO A 47 -12.66 2.69 17.46
CA PRO A 47 -12.91 2.48 16.04
C PRO A 47 -11.67 1.90 15.36
N ARG A 48 -11.84 0.75 14.72
CA ARG A 48 -10.77 0.04 14.00
C ARG A 48 -10.28 0.90 12.85
N LYS A 49 -9.16 1.61 13.06
CA LYS A 49 -8.48 2.35 12.00
C LYS A 49 -7.89 1.37 11.00
N LEU A 50 -8.63 1.07 9.93
CA LEU A 50 -8.08 0.43 8.74
C LEU A 50 -7.01 1.39 8.19
N LYS A 51 -5.74 1.09 8.45
CA LYS A 51 -4.62 1.80 7.83
C LYS A 51 -4.72 1.52 6.33
N LYS A 52 -5.40 2.38 5.59
CA LYS A 52 -5.35 2.36 4.13
C LYS A 52 -3.89 2.57 3.76
N HIS A 53 -3.23 1.54 3.25
CA HIS A 53 -1.91 1.70 2.66
C HIS A 53 -2.04 2.76 1.58
N LYS A 54 -1.39 3.92 1.78
CA LYS A 54 -1.29 4.92 0.72
C LYS A 54 -0.66 4.20 -0.46
N LYS A 55 -1.42 4.03 -1.56
CA LYS A 55 -0.87 3.51 -2.81
C LYS A 55 0.25 4.46 -3.17
N LYS A 56 1.51 4.03 -3.09
CA LYS A 56 2.63 4.80 -3.62
C LYS A 56 2.35 4.96 -5.10
N CYS A 57 1.91 6.15 -5.54
CA CYS A 57 1.83 6.45 -6.96
C CYS A 57 3.22 6.22 -7.52
N LYS A 58 3.37 5.20 -8.38
CA LYS A 58 4.62 4.99 -9.08
C LYS A 58 4.89 6.27 -9.88
N PRO A 59 6.13 6.78 -9.88
CA PRO A 59 6.41 8.03 -10.56
C PRO A 59 6.09 7.92 -12.05
N LYS A 60 5.35 8.91 -12.58
CA LYS A 60 4.93 8.94 -14.00
C LYS A 60 6.10 8.93 -14.98
N TYR A 61 7.30 9.35 -14.55
CA TYR A 61 8.49 9.39 -15.42
C TYR A 61 8.98 8.01 -15.88
N PHE A 62 8.53 6.91 -15.27
CA PHE A 62 8.83 5.55 -15.77
C PHE A 62 7.88 5.08 -16.90
N ALA A 63 6.87 5.88 -17.24
CA ALA A 63 5.87 5.58 -18.28
C ALA A 63 6.18 6.27 -19.63
N ASP A 64 7.42 6.70 -19.83
CA ASP A 64 7.88 7.27 -21.10
C ASP A 64 7.79 6.25 -22.25
N GLU A 65 7.26 6.68 -23.40
CA GLU A 65 7.00 5.80 -24.55
C GLU A 65 8.30 5.25 -25.14
N GLU A 66 9.37 6.05 -25.13
CA GLU A 66 10.67 5.61 -25.60
C GLU A 66 11.27 4.55 -24.67
N ALA A 67 11.20 4.75 -23.35
CA ALA A 67 11.60 3.74 -22.37
C ALA A 67 10.79 2.44 -22.51
N ARG A 68 9.49 2.54 -22.82
CA ARG A 68 8.63 1.38 -23.08
C ARG A 68 9.09 0.61 -24.32
N ARG A 69 9.39 1.31 -25.41
CA ARG A 69 9.93 0.73 -26.65
C ARG A 69 11.29 0.06 -26.44
N LEU A 70 12.18 0.69 -25.68
CA LEU A 70 13.49 0.12 -25.37
C LEU A 70 13.35 -1.16 -24.52
N LYS A 71 12.42 -1.16 -23.55
CA LYS A 71 12.11 -2.35 -22.76
C LYS A 71 11.59 -3.49 -23.61
N THR A 72 10.65 -3.24 -24.52
CA THR A 72 10.10 -4.30 -25.39
C THR A 72 11.18 -4.87 -26.32
N ASN A 73 12.07 -4.04 -26.84
CA ASN A 73 13.19 -4.50 -27.65
C ASN A 73 14.18 -5.36 -26.86
N PHE A 74 14.51 -4.97 -25.63
CA PHE A 74 15.35 -5.76 -24.74
C PHE A 74 14.72 -7.14 -24.45
N LEU A 75 13.44 -7.16 -24.06
CA LEU A 75 12.75 -8.42 -23.77
C LEU A 75 12.71 -9.33 -25.00
N LYS A 76 12.41 -8.80 -26.19
CA LYS A 76 12.46 -9.58 -27.43
C LYS A 76 13.84 -10.18 -27.69
N ALA A 77 14.92 -9.41 -27.52
CA ALA A 77 16.27 -9.94 -27.73
C ALA A 77 16.66 -10.99 -26.68
N LEU A 78 16.21 -10.81 -25.44
CA LEU A 78 16.42 -11.77 -24.36
C LEU A 78 15.66 -13.08 -24.62
N ASP A 79 14.37 -12.99 -24.95
CA ASP A 79 13.53 -14.16 -25.26
C ASP A 79 14.13 -14.96 -26.42
N GLN A 80 14.63 -14.29 -27.46
CA GLN A 80 15.28 -14.95 -28.59
C GLN A 80 16.56 -15.67 -28.16
N HIS A 81 17.39 -15.07 -27.30
CA HIS A 81 18.57 -15.73 -26.74
C HIS A 81 18.20 -16.93 -25.87
N GLU A 82 17.17 -16.82 -25.02
CA GLU A 82 16.72 -17.93 -24.16
C GLU A 82 16.18 -19.10 -24.98
N LEU A 83 15.50 -18.83 -26.10
CA LEU A 83 14.97 -19.86 -27.01
C LEU A 83 16.04 -20.52 -27.88
N THR A 84 17.03 -19.76 -28.37
CA THR A 84 18.00 -20.25 -29.37
C THR A 84 19.38 -20.57 -28.80
N GLY A 85 19.75 -19.98 -27.66
CA GLY A 85 21.11 -20.04 -27.09
C GLY A 85 22.17 -19.30 -27.92
N ASP A 86 21.80 -18.56 -28.96
CA ASP A 86 22.75 -17.91 -29.87
C ASP A 86 23.35 -16.63 -29.26
N VAL A 87 24.69 -16.60 -29.21
CA VAL A 87 25.51 -15.52 -28.67
C VAL A 87 25.22 -14.17 -29.33
N ASN A 88 24.80 -14.13 -30.60
CA ASN A 88 24.42 -12.89 -31.27
C ASN A 88 23.21 -12.21 -30.59
N TYR A 89 22.23 -12.99 -30.13
CA TYR A 89 21.09 -12.44 -29.39
C TYR A 89 21.49 -12.01 -27.98
N LYS A 90 22.51 -12.64 -27.38
CA LYS A 90 23.10 -12.21 -26.10
C LYS A 90 23.69 -10.81 -26.19
N GLU A 91 24.48 -10.56 -27.24
CA GLU A 91 25.11 -9.26 -27.48
C GLU A 91 24.05 -8.17 -27.77
N LYS A 92 23.04 -8.51 -28.59
CA LYS A 92 21.90 -7.62 -28.85
C LYS A 92 21.09 -7.32 -27.58
N ALA A 93 20.86 -8.31 -26.72
CA ALA A 93 20.19 -8.11 -25.44
C ALA A 93 21.01 -7.21 -24.51
N ALA A 94 22.33 -7.40 -24.45
CA ALA A 94 23.21 -6.54 -23.67
C ALA A 94 23.22 -5.09 -24.16
N ALA A 95 23.29 -4.87 -25.47
CA ALA A 95 23.26 -3.54 -26.08
C ALA A 95 21.91 -2.83 -25.85
N THR A 96 20.79 -3.52 -26.09
CA THR A 96 19.45 -2.95 -25.88
C THR A 96 19.15 -2.69 -24.40
N LYS A 97 19.62 -3.55 -23.50
CA LYS A 97 19.55 -3.33 -22.05
C LYS A 97 20.33 -2.09 -21.64
N LYS A 98 21.54 -1.89 -22.16
CA LYS A 98 22.35 -0.70 -21.88
C LYS A 98 21.61 0.58 -22.26
N SER A 99 21.01 0.62 -23.46
CA SER A 99 20.22 1.77 -23.92
C SER A 99 18.98 2.01 -23.04
N TYR A 100 18.30 0.95 -22.61
CA TYR A 100 17.17 1.06 -21.68
C TYR A 100 17.60 1.63 -20.33
N ASP A 101 18.67 1.08 -19.73
CA ASP A 101 19.20 1.52 -18.43
C ASP A 101 19.66 2.99 -18.49
N GLN A 102 20.27 3.42 -19.60
CA GLN A 102 20.64 4.81 -19.85
C GLN A 102 19.42 5.74 -19.92
N ARG A 103 18.38 5.37 -20.67
CA ARG A 103 17.13 6.16 -20.76
C ARG A 103 16.46 6.31 -19.40
N LEU A 104 16.40 5.23 -18.60
CA LEU A 104 15.87 5.29 -17.24
C LEU A 104 16.67 6.23 -16.33
N ARG A 105 17.99 6.27 -16.49
CA ARG A 105 18.86 7.19 -15.75
C ARG A 105 18.57 8.64 -16.12
N ALA A 106 18.42 8.94 -17.42
CA ALA A 106 18.08 10.27 -17.91
C ALA A 106 16.71 10.74 -17.36
N LEU A 107 15.69 9.90 -17.44
CA LEU A 107 14.34 10.21 -16.94
C LEU A 107 14.32 10.51 -15.42
N ARG A 108 15.16 9.81 -14.64
CA ARG A 108 15.33 10.12 -13.20
C ARG A 108 15.98 11.48 -12.99
N GLN A 109 17.00 11.81 -13.76
CA GLN A 109 17.67 13.11 -13.68
C GLN A 109 16.73 14.26 -14.07
N GLU A 110 15.96 14.10 -15.16
CA GLU A 110 14.93 15.06 -15.58
C GLU A 110 13.86 15.23 -14.51
N ALA A 111 13.36 14.13 -13.92
CA ALA A 111 12.38 14.21 -12.85
C ALA A 111 12.92 14.97 -11.62
N SER A 112 14.19 14.74 -11.25
CA SER A 112 14.85 15.49 -10.19
C SER A 112 15.01 16.97 -10.52
N LYS A 113 15.41 17.32 -11.76
CA LYS A 113 15.50 18.72 -12.22
C LYS A 113 14.15 19.42 -12.15
N ASN A 114 13.11 18.78 -12.69
CA ASN A 114 11.74 19.33 -12.70
C ASN A 114 11.23 19.56 -11.27
N TYR A 115 11.48 18.61 -10.36
CA TYR A 115 11.11 18.76 -8.95
C TYR A 115 11.79 19.97 -8.29
N ILE A 116 13.09 20.19 -8.56
CA ILE A 116 13.82 21.35 -8.04
C ILE A 116 13.24 22.65 -8.63
N SER A 117 13.06 22.73 -9.96
CA SER A 117 12.52 23.94 -10.59
C SER A 117 11.09 24.27 -10.15
N GLU A 118 10.23 23.25 -9.94
CA GLU A 118 8.86 23.45 -9.44
C GLU A 118 8.83 23.87 -7.97
N ALA A 119 9.89 23.57 -7.20
CA ALA A 119 10.03 24.05 -5.83
C ALA A 119 10.50 25.51 -5.79
N GLU A 120 11.40 25.93 -6.69
CA GLU A 120 11.87 27.31 -6.81
C GLU A 120 10.76 28.27 -7.28
N ASN A 121 9.91 27.85 -8.23
CA ASN A 121 8.77 28.66 -8.73
C ASN A 121 7.61 28.86 -7.73
N LYS A 122 7.71 28.34 -6.50
CA LYS A 122 6.72 28.53 -5.43
C LYS A 122 7.11 29.61 -4.41
N SER A 123 8.26 30.26 -4.58
CA SER A 123 8.66 31.47 -3.83
C SER A 123 8.31 32.72 -4.62
#